data_AF-A0A8S1H3R0-F1
#
_entry.id   AF-A0A8S1H3R0-F1
#
_cell.length_a   1.000
_cell.length_b   1.000
_cell.length_c   1.000
_cell.angle_alpha   90.00
_cell.angle_beta   90.00
_cell.angle_gamma   90.00
#
_symmetry.space_group_name_H-M   'P 1'
#
loop_
_entity.id
_entity.type
_entity.pdbx_description
1 polymer ?
#
loop_
_entity_poly.entity_id
_entity_poly.type
_entity_poly.pdbx_seq_one_letter_code
_entity_poly.pdbx_strand_id
1 'polypeptide(L)'
;MHLDKLSDVERVNLCKRYFLIGIFCLPFVWLTNFVWFFTEAFCKPLTVHRTQIRRYVIASGIGSLFWLVVFLTWETVFQYYRAQGLVWTDYLTFVFPKGRI
;
A
#
# COMPACT_ATOMS: atom_id res chain seq x y z
N MET A 1 16.21 10.28 4.73
CA MET A 1 17.35 9.68 4.00
C MET A 1 17.51 10.47 2.70
N HIS A 2 18.67 11.07 2.44
CA HIS A 2 18.88 11.86 1.22
C HIS A 2 19.00 10.91 0.01
N LEU A 3 17.94 10.78 -0.77
CA LEU A 3 17.92 9.97 -2.01
C LEU A 3 19.02 10.40 -2.99
N ASP A 4 19.44 11.67 -2.95
CA ASP A 4 20.48 12.23 -3.83
C ASP A 4 21.85 11.58 -3.69
N LYS A 5 22.16 11.00 -2.52
CA LYS A 5 23.48 10.39 -2.26
C LYS A 5 23.57 8.91 -2.66
N LEU A 6 22.46 8.28 -3.09
CA LEU A 6 22.43 6.86 -3.44
C LEU A 6 22.77 6.64 -4.92
N SER A 7 23.55 5.59 -5.18
CA SER A 7 23.81 5.14 -6.54
C SER A 7 22.52 4.60 -7.19
N ASP A 8 22.42 4.69 -8.52
CA ASP A 8 21.22 4.22 -9.24
C ASP A 8 20.93 2.73 -9.00
N VAL A 9 21.96 1.91 -8.75
CA VAL A 9 21.83 0.47 -8.44
C VAL A 9 21.25 0.25 -7.04
N GLU A 10 21.68 1.03 -6.04
CA GLU A 10 21.12 0.94 -4.69
C GLU A 10 19.66 1.36 -4.64
N ARG A 11 19.28 2.40 -5.40
CA ARG A 11 17.87 2.83 -5.53
C ARG A 11 16.98 1.70 -6.06
N VAL A 12 17.44 0.96 -7.08
CA VAL A 12 16.72 -0.21 -7.63
C VAL A 12 16.56 -1.30 -6.58
N ASN A 13 17.63 -1.61 -5.83
CA ASN A 13 17.57 -2.62 -4.76
C ASN A 13 16.64 -2.20 -3.62
N LEU A 14 16.62 -0.91 -3.27
CA LEU A 14 15.70 -0.39 -2.28
C LEU A 14 14.25 -0.57 -2.76
N CYS A 15 13.92 -0.10 -3.96
CA CYS A 15 12.57 -0.22 -4.53
C CYS A 15 12.09 -1.69 -4.61
N LYS A 16 12.98 -2.64 -4.94
CA LYS A 16 12.67 -4.08 -4.93
C LYS A 16 12.37 -4.60 -3.52
N ARG A 17 13.17 -4.20 -2.52
CA ARG A 17 12.94 -4.61 -1.11
C ARG A 17 11.62 -4.07 -0.58
N TYR A 18 11.33 -2.79 -0.82
CA TYR A 18 10.05 -2.19 -0.42
C TYR A 18 8.86 -2.86 -1.13
N PHE A 19 9.00 -3.22 -2.41
CA PHE A 19 7.98 -3.98 -3.12
C PHE A 19 7.77 -5.38 -2.51
N LEU A 20 8.84 -6.10 -2.19
CA LEU A 20 8.77 -7.43 -1.57
C LEU A 20 8.15 -7.38 -0.16
N ILE A 21 8.51 -6.38 0.64
CA ILE A 21 7.91 -6.18 1.97
C ILE A 21 6.41 -5.88 1.84
N GLY A 22 5.99 -5.11 0.83
CA GLY A 22 4.57 -4.82 0.60
C GLY A 22 3.74 -6.04 0.22
N ILE A 23 4.34 -7.10 -0.33
CA ILE A 23 3.65 -8.39 -0.58
C ILE A 23 3.18 -9.03 0.73
N PHE A 24 3.80 -8.72 1.86
CA PHE A 24 3.43 -9.23 3.18
C PHE A 24 2.16 -8.57 3.77
N CYS A 25 1.19 -8.19 2.92
CA CYS A 25 -0.06 -7.50 3.27
C CYS A 25 0.12 -6.09 3.88
N LEU A 26 1.17 -5.36 3.49
CA LEU A 26 1.42 -4.00 3.96
C LEU A 26 1.14 -2.98 2.82
N PRO A 27 -0.12 -2.57 2.60
CA PRO A 27 -0.47 -1.61 1.54
C PRO A 27 0.18 -0.24 1.71
N PHE A 28 0.44 0.15 2.96
CA PHE A 28 1.08 1.42 3.30
C PHE A 28 2.55 1.46 2.86
N VAL A 29 3.22 0.30 2.86
CA VAL A 29 4.59 0.19 2.36
C VAL A 29 4.63 0.36 0.84
N TRP A 30 3.66 -0.21 0.11
CA TRP A 30 3.53 0.04 -1.33
C TRP A 30 3.19 1.49 -1.65
N LEU A 31 2.34 2.14 -0.85
CA LEU A 31 2.01 3.55 -1.03
C LEU A 31 3.22 4.46 -0.82
N THR A 32 3.98 4.24 0.27
CA THR A 32 5.20 5.02 0.54
C THR A 32 6.26 4.78 -0.55
N ASN A 33 6.44 3.54 -1.00
CA ASN A 33 7.30 3.22 -2.15
C ASN A 33 6.85 3.98 -3.42
N PHE A 34 5.55 4.01 -3.70
CA PHE A 34 5.01 4.73 -4.84
C PHE A 34 5.31 6.23 -4.76
N VAL A 35 4.93 6.89 -3.65
CA VAL A 35 5.10 8.35 -3.48
C VAL A 35 6.57 8.75 -3.50
N TRP A 36 7.46 7.97 -2.88
CA TRP A 36 8.86 8.35 -2.74
C TRP A 36 9.64 8.23 -4.06
N PHE A 37 9.34 7.20 -4.85
CA PHE A 37 9.98 7.00 -6.16
C PHE A 37 9.19 7.60 -7.33
N PHE A 38 8.00 8.17 -7.11
CA PHE A 38 7.19 8.80 -8.16
C PHE A 38 7.94 9.93 -8.85
N THR A 39 8.48 10.87 -8.08
CA THR A 39 9.28 11.99 -8.61
C THR A 39 10.50 11.50 -9.37
N GLU A 40 11.12 10.41 -8.93
CA GLU A 40 12.32 9.87 -9.56
C GLU A 40 12.02 9.06 -10.84
N ALA A 41 10.83 8.46 -10.91
CA ALA A 41 10.36 7.70 -12.06
C ALA A 41 9.75 8.57 -13.17
N PHE A 42 9.15 9.72 -12.82
CA PHE A 42 8.42 10.57 -13.78
C PHE A 42 9.06 11.95 -14.04
N CYS A 43 9.76 12.56 -13.09
CA CYS A 43 10.32 13.92 -13.27
C CYS A 43 11.76 13.94 -13.80
N LYS A 44 12.49 12.82 -13.75
CA LYS A 44 13.89 12.73 -14.24
C LYS A 44 13.96 12.02 -15.60
N PRO A 45 14.99 12.30 -16.45
CA PRO A 45 15.11 11.69 -17.78
C PRO A 45 15.23 10.16 -17.71
N LEU A 46 14.64 9.47 -18.70
CA LEU A 46 14.60 8.02 -18.76
C LEU A 46 15.98 7.41 -19.06
N THR A 47 16.47 6.58 -18.14
CA THR A 47 17.60 5.67 -18.31
C THR A 47 17.15 4.22 -18.14
N VAL A 48 17.94 3.25 -18.62
CA VAL A 48 17.59 1.81 -18.58
C VAL A 48 17.21 1.33 -17.17
N HIS A 49 17.96 1.74 -16.14
CA HIS A 49 17.64 1.43 -14.74
C HIS A 49 16.35 2.10 -14.24
N ARG A 50 16.04 3.31 -14.69
CA ARG A 50 14.81 4.02 -14.31
C ARG A 50 13.56 3.42 -14.94
N THR A 51 13.66 2.86 -16.13
CA THR A 51 12.54 2.11 -16.75
C THR A 51 12.15 0.90 -15.89
N GLN A 52 13.13 0.23 -15.29
CA GLN A 52 12.88 -0.87 -14.38
C GLN A 52 12.22 -0.38 -13.06
N ILE A 53 12.72 0.71 -12.48
CA ILE A 53 12.10 1.34 -11.29
C ILE A 53 10.65 1.72 -11.58
N ARG A 54 10.37 2.37 -12.71
CA ARG A 54 9.02 2.79 -13.09
C ARG A 54 8.04 1.62 -13.15
N ARG A 55 8.44 0.45 -13.66
CA ARG A 55 7.60 -0.76 -13.63
C ARG A 55 7.28 -1.21 -12.21
N TYR A 56 8.27 -1.24 -11.32
CA TYR A 56 8.06 -1.61 -9.91
C TYR A 56 7.21 -0.60 -9.13
N VAL A 57 7.37 0.70 -9.42
CA VAL A 57 6.57 1.77 -8.84
C VAL A 57 5.12 1.64 -9.28
N ILE A 58 4.85 1.46 -10.59
CA ILE A 58 3.49 1.26 -11.11
C ILE A 58 2.87 -0.01 -10.51
N ALA A 59 3.61 -1.12 -10.44
CA ALA A 59 3.14 -2.36 -9.82
C ALA A 59 2.81 -2.15 -8.33
N SER A 60 3.64 -1.41 -7.58
CA SER A 60 3.37 -1.05 -6.18
C SER A 60 2.10 -0.19 -6.07
N GLY A 61 1.91 0.78 -6.95
CA GLY A 61 0.71 1.62 -6.98
C GLY A 61 -0.56 0.82 -7.24
N ILE A 62 -0.53 -0.10 -8.22
CA ILE A 62 -1.65 -1.00 -8.50
C ILE A 62 -1.94 -1.90 -7.30
N GLY A 63 -0.90 -2.49 -6.70
CA GLY A 63 -1.05 -3.33 -5.51
C GLY A 63 -1.64 -2.57 -4.32
N SER A 64 -1.22 -1.31 -4.12
CA SER A 64 -1.75 -0.45 -3.06
C SER A 64 -3.24 -0.14 -3.29
N LEU A 65 -3.62 0.18 -4.52
CA LEU A 65 -5.02 0.42 -4.89
C LEU A 65 -5.88 -0.84 -4.72
N PHE A 66 -5.36 -2.00 -5.11
CA PHE A 66 -6.03 -3.29 -4.91
C PHE A 66 -6.34 -3.52 -3.42
N TRP A 67 -5.34 -3.37 -2.55
CA TRP A 67 -5.56 -3.51 -1.11
C TRP A 67 -6.53 -2.47 -0.56
N LEU A 68 -6.48 -1.23 -1.02
CA LEU A 68 -7.41 -0.18 -0.63
C LEU A 68 -8.86 -0.62 -0.91
N VAL A 69 -9.12 -1.15 -2.11
CA VAL A 69 -10.44 -1.69 -2.48
C VAL A 69 -10.83 -2.87 -1.59
N VAL A 70 -9.90 -3.79 -1.31
CA VAL A 70 -10.14 -4.93 -0.41
C VAL A 70 -10.52 -4.45 1.00
N PHE A 71 -9.79 -3.49 1.57
CA PHE A 71 -10.10 -2.93 2.89
C PHE A 71 -11.44 -2.21 2.92
N LEU A 72 -11.74 -1.37 1.92
CA LEU A 72 -13.03 -0.69 1.83
C LEU A 72 -14.19 -1.68 1.70
N THR A 73 -14.02 -2.72 0.88
CA THR A 73 -15.04 -3.76 0.71
C THR A 73 -15.24 -4.54 2.00
N TRP A 74 -14.16 -4.92 2.68
CA TRP A 74 -14.24 -5.59 3.97
C TRP A 74 -14.94 -4.73 5.04
N GLU A 75 -14.54 -3.47 5.18
CA GLU A 75 -15.16 -2.54 6.14
C GLU A 75 -16.64 -2.34 5.85
N THR A 76 -17.02 -2.09 4.59
CA THR A 76 -18.44 -1.90 4.23
C THR A 76 -19.28 -3.14 4.53
N VAL A 77 -18.78 -4.33 4.19
CA VAL A 77 -19.44 -5.61 4.50
C VAL A 77 -19.54 -5.83 6.02
N PHE A 78 -18.46 -5.59 6.76
CA PHE A 78 -18.43 -5.74 8.21
C PHE A 78 -19.40 -4.77 8.89
N GLN A 79 -19.40 -3.49 8.51
CA GLN A 79 -20.31 -2.50 9.06
C GLN A 79 -21.78 -2.80 8.74
N TYR A 80 -22.07 -3.31 7.55
CA TYR A 80 -23.42 -3.72 7.15
C TYR A 80 -23.95 -4.86 8.01
N TYR A 81 -23.18 -5.95 8.16
CA TYR A 81 -23.59 -7.09 8.99
C TYR A 81 -23.60 -6.76 10.48
N ARG A 82 -22.70 -5.90 10.94
CA ARG A 82 -22.68 -5.41 12.34
C ARG A 82 -23.89 -4.53 12.64
N ALA A 83 -24.43 -3.80 11.66
CA ALA A 83 -25.67 -3.06 11.82
C ALA A 83 -26.90 -3.98 11.97
N GLN A 84 -26.83 -5.21 11.44
CA GLN A 84 -27.89 -6.22 11.59
C GLN A 84 -27.84 -6.96 12.94
N GLY A 85 -26.80 -6.75 13.75
CA GLY A 85 -26.69 -7.37 15.08
C GLY A 85 -26.38 -8.88 15.05
N LEU A 86 -25.64 -9.35 14.05
CA LEU A 86 -25.26 -10.75 13.95
C LEU A 86 -24.19 -11.12 15.00
N VAL A 87 -24.37 -12.25 15.68
CA VAL A 87 -23.50 -12.69 16.78
C VAL A 87 -22.02 -12.83 16.37
N TRP A 88 -21.73 -13.27 15.14
CA TRP A 88 -20.35 -13.40 14.66
C TRP A 88 -19.65 -12.04 14.54
N THR A 89 -20.39 -10.96 14.29
CA THR A 89 -19.81 -9.61 14.19
C THR A 89 -19.41 -9.05 15.54
N ASP A 90 -20.07 -9.46 16.62
CA ASP A 90 -19.69 -9.08 17.98
C ASP A 90 -18.38 -9.75 18.40
N TYR A 91 -18.15 -11.01 18.01
CA TYR A 91 -16.86 -11.69 18.25
C TYR A 91 -15.69 -11.05 17.50
N LEU A 92 -15.93 -10.49 16.30
CA LEU A 92 -14.92 -9.77 15.53
C LEU A 92 -14.79 -8.29 15.90
N THR A 93 -15.74 -7.73 16.65
CA THR A 93 -15.72 -6.32 17.03
C THR A 93 -14.71 -6.08 18.13
N PHE A 94 -13.63 -5.38 17.81
CA PHE A 94 -12.63 -4.97 18.81
C PHE A 94 -13.08 -3.75 19.62
N VAL A 95 -13.71 -2.76 18.97
CA VAL A 95 -14.18 -1.52 19.59
C VAL A 95 -15.69 -1.45 19.53
N PHE A 96 -16.34 -1.65 20.67
CA PHE A 96 -17.78 -1.45 20.79
C PHE A 96 -18.11 0.05 20.87
N PRO A 97 -19.04 0.55 20.04
CA PRO A 97 -19.53 1.91 20.20
C PRO A 97 -20.25 2.03 21.54
N LYS A 98 -19.75 2.87 22.45
CA LYS A 98 -20.47 3.17 23.69
C LYS A 98 -21.72 3.97 23.36
N GLY A 99 -22.89 3.51 23.80
CA GLY A 99 -24.16 4.23 23.66
C GLY A 99 -25.14 3.67 22.62
N ARG A 100 -24.90 2.48 22.06
CA ARG A 100 -25.96 1.75 21.33
C ARG A 100 -26.80 1.01 22.39
N ILE A 101 -28.04 1.47 22.56
CA ILE A 101 -29.08 0.84 23.41
C ILE A 101 -29.58 -0.42 22.71
#